data_AF-A0A2E7UXC8-F1
#
_entry.id   AF-A0A2E7UXC8-F1
#
_cell.length_a   1.000
_cell.length_b   1.000
_cell.length_c   1.000
_cell.angle_alpha   90.00
_cell.angle_beta   90.00
_cell.angle_gamma   90.00
#
_symmetry.space_group_name_H-M   'P 1'
#
loop_
_entity.id
_entity.type
_entity.pdbx_description
1 polymer ?
#
loop_
_entity_poly.entity_id
_entity_poly.type
_entity_poly.pdbx_seq_one_letter_code
_entity_poly.pdbx_strand_id
1 'polypeptide(L)'
;MRTIQFTALALVLGAGVACKSKTDSGESGTTAATTGGTTGGSTAVGNGTGSYGLTLEGNCSIGWDVAGTYNGDGASYSWDAALTVNAGLTDCANAADTSGALAASSGEATFAGNYIGTYTATANSISWETSGYVAGGGGGSYAYDGNISW
;
A
#
# COMPACT_ATOMS: atom_id res chain seq x y z
N MET A 1 35.28 6.79 8.82
CA MET A 1 34.00 6.16 8.39
C MET A 1 32.93 6.67 9.33
N ARG A 2 32.02 7.53 8.85
CA ARG A 2 30.97 8.14 9.67
C ARG A 2 29.66 7.44 9.34
N THR A 3 29.13 6.69 10.31
CA THR A 3 27.82 6.04 10.26
C THR A 3 26.74 7.13 10.28
N ILE A 4 25.96 7.23 9.21
CA ILE A 4 24.79 8.10 9.14
C ILE A 4 23.60 7.27 9.63
N GLN A 5 23.14 7.51 10.86
CA GLN A 5 21.89 6.93 11.35
C GLN A 5 20.72 7.73 10.80
N PHE A 6 19.86 7.07 10.02
CA PHE A 6 18.55 7.60 9.64
C PHE A 6 17.59 7.40 10.81
N THR A 7 17.37 8.45 11.60
CA THR A 7 16.32 8.45 12.63
C THR A 7 14.98 8.71 11.95
N ALA A 8 14.10 7.70 11.99
CA ALA A 8 12.75 7.76 11.43
C ALA A 8 11.94 8.92 12.03
N LEU A 9 11.35 9.74 11.16
CA LEU A 9 10.42 10.81 11.53
C LEU A 9 9.03 10.20 11.72
N ALA A 10 8.70 9.80 12.95
CA ALA A 10 7.36 9.36 13.32
C ALA A 10 6.44 10.57 13.49
N LEU A 11 5.52 10.79 12.56
CA LEU A 11 4.45 11.77 12.72
C LEU A 11 3.30 11.12 13.52
N VAL A 12 3.24 11.43 14.81
CA VAL A 12 2.12 11.08 15.69
C VAL A 12 1.03 12.14 15.55
N LEU A 13 -0.13 11.76 15.03
CA LEU A 13 -1.38 12.50 15.16
C LEU A 13 -2.49 11.51 15.54
N GLY A 14 -2.78 11.46 16.85
CA GLY A 14 -3.96 10.80 17.38
C GLY A 14 -5.09 11.82 17.63
N ALA A 15 -6.35 11.38 17.46
CA ALA A 15 -7.49 11.53 18.39
C ALA A 15 -8.85 11.68 17.69
N GLY A 16 -9.82 10.82 18.05
CA GLY A 16 -11.29 11.01 17.96
C GLY A 16 -11.88 10.97 16.55
N VAL A 17 -13.00 10.32 16.25
CA VAL A 17 -14.31 10.46 16.90
C VAL A 17 -15.12 9.17 16.71
N ALA A 18 -15.66 8.61 17.80
CA ALA A 18 -16.68 7.59 17.75
C ALA A 18 -18.04 8.24 17.45
N CYS A 19 -18.54 8.11 16.22
CA CYS A 19 -19.94 8.44 15.91
C CYS A 19 -20.82 7.21 16.13
N LYS A 20 -21.36 7.13 17.35
CA LYS A 20 -22.46 6.25 17.73
C LYS A 20 -23.77 6.83 17.22
N SER A 21 -24.21 6.42 16.03
CA SER A 21 -25.58 6.70 15.58
C SER A 21 -26.51 5.61 16.09
N LYS A 22 -27.26 5.93 17.13
CA LYS A 22 -28.50 5.23 17.45
C LYS A 22 -29.53 5.62 16.39
N THR A 23 -30.19 4.65 15.77
CA THR A 23 -31.47 4.87 15.09
C THR A 23 -32.51 4.01 15.79
N ASP A 24 -33.53 4.70 16.26
CA ASP A 24 -34.65 4.22 17.08
C ASP A 24 -35.64 3.38 16.24
N SER A 25 -36.40 2.58 16.97
CA SER A 25 -37.41 1.60 16.62
C SER A 25 -38.57 2.20 15.82
N GLY A 26 -38.99 1.55 14.73
CA GLY A 26 -40.17 1.95 13.96
C GLY A 26 -40.70 0.87 13.03
N GLU A 27 -41.74 0.18 13.50
CA GLU A 27 -42.86 -0.42 12.76
C GLU A 27 -42.70 -1.77 12.01
N SER A 28 -43.58 -2.69 12.42
CA SER A 28 -43.80 -4.02 11.86
C SER A 28 -44.78 -3.91 10.69
N GLY A 29 -44.36 -4.32 9.50
CA GLY A 29 -45.20 -4.35 8.30
C GLY A 29 -44.66 -5.32 7.26
N THR A 30 -45.12 -6.57 7.30
CA THR A 30 -44.90 -7.57 6.26
C THR A 30 -45.56 -7.14 4.94
N THR A 31 -44.77 -6.95 3.88
CA THR A 31 -45.15 -7.33 2.51
C THR A 31 -43.88 -7.65 1.72
N ALA A 32 -43.93 -8.79 1.03
CA ALA A 32 -42.85 -9.27 0.17
C ALA A 32 -42.60 -8.29 -0.98
N ALA A 33 -41.39 -7.75 -1.03
CA ALA A 33 -40.78 -7.27 -2.26
C ALA A 33 -39.45 -8.00 -2.39
N THR A 34 -39.40 -8.97 -3.31
CA THR A 34 -38.15 -9.49 -3.87
C THR A 34 -37.51 -8.37 -4.66
N THR A 35 -36.95 -7.39 -3.96
CA THR A 35 -36.01 -6.45 -4.55
C THR A 35 -34.71 -7.21 -4.64
N GLY A 36 -34.43 -7.75 -5.82
CA GLY A 36 -33.09 -8.14 -6.22
C GLY A 36 -32.19 -6.92 -6.13
N GLY A 37 -31.72 -6.65 -4.91
CA GLY A 37 -30.64 -5.73 -4.65
C GLY A 37 -29.40 -6.40 -5.21
N THR A 38 -28.92 -5.88 -6.33
CA THR A 38 -27.60 -6.18 -6.88
C THR A 38 -26.60 -6.05 -5.73
N THR A 39 -26.18 -7.18 -5.16
CA THR A 39 -24.89 -7.25 -4.46
C THR A 39 -23.88 -6.95 -5.56
N GLY A 40 -23.57 -5.65 -5.72
CA GLY A 40 -22.49 -5.19 -6.57
C GLY A 40 -21.31 -6.06 -6.22
N GLY A 41 -20.83 -6.83 -7.21
CA GLY A 41 -19.78 -7.80 -7.02
C GLY A 41 -18.56 -7.08 -6.47
N SER A 42 -18.38 -7.12 -5.15
CA SER A 42 -17.08 -6.88 -4.56
C SER A 42 -16.25 -8.05 -5.04
N THR A 43 -15.43 -7.84 -6.06
CA THR A 43 -14.38 -8.80 -6.40
C THR A 43 -13.64 -9.05 -5.10
N ALA A 44 -13.73 -10.27 -4.58
CA ALA A 44 -13.08 -10.62 -3.33
C ALA A 44 -11.58 -10.36 -3.52
N VAL A 45 -11.02 -9.46 -2.73
CA VAL A 45 -9.59 -9.19 -2.80
C VAL A 45 -8.87 -10.43 -2.30
N GLY A 46 -7.95 -10.92 -3.11
CA GLY A 46 -7.21 -12.14 -2.86
C GLY A 46 -5.75 -11.87 -2.56
N ASN A 47 -5.03 -12.96 -2.29
CA ASN A 47 -3.58 -12.95 -2.33
C ASN A 47 -3.12 -12.44 -3.69
N GLY A 48 -2.06 -11.63 -3.70
CA GLY A 48 -1.63 -10.98 -4.92
C GLY A 48 -0.14 -11.11 -5.17
N THR A 49 0.24 -10.86 -6.41
CA THR A 49 1.64 -10.75 -6.84
C THR A 49 1.84 -9.50 -7.69
N GLY A 50 3.08 -9.04 -7.79
CA GLY A 50 3.42 -7.88 -8.60
C GLY A 50 4.89 -7.51 -8.48
N SER A 51 5.17 -6.22 -8.62
CA SER A 51 6.54 -5.69 -8.63
C SER A 51 6.61 -4.39 -7.82
N TYR A 52 7.77 -4.14 -7.23
CA TYR A 52 8.07 -2.89 -6.53
C TYR A 52 9.48 -2.43 -6.90
N GLY A 53 9.61 -1.16 -7.27
CA GLY A 53 10.86 -0.52 -7.66
C GLY A 53 11.21 0.67 -6.76
N LEU A 54 12.52 0.87 -6.59
CA LEU A 54 13.13 2.10 -6.11
C LEU A 54 14.20 2.51 -7.12
N THR A 55 14.09 3.71 -7.67
CA THR A 55 15.12 4.33 -8.50
C THR A 55 15.74 5.51 -7.78
N LEU A 56 17.08 5.52 -7.66
CA LEU A 56 17.87 6.66 -7.21
C LEU A 56 18.57 7.26 -8.42
N GLU A 57 18.09 8.41 -8.91
CA GLU A 57 18.54 8.99 -10.17
C GLU A 57 20.04 9.30 -10.14
N GLY A 58 20.78 8.80 -11.13
CA GLY A 58 22.24 8.95 -11.21
C GLY A 58 23.04 8.05 -10.27
N ASN A 59 22.40 7.10 -9.57
CA ASN A 59 23.08 6.16 -8.67
C ASN A 59 22.81 4.69 -9.02
N CYS A 60 21.60 4.18 -8.74
CA CYS A 60 21.22 2.78 -8.94
C CYS A 60 19.70 2.60 -8.75
N SER A 61 19.16 1.49 -9.20
CA SER A 61 17.80 0.98 -8.98
C SER A 61 17.78 -0.36 -8.24
N ILE A 62 16.70 -0.56 -7.48
CA ILE A 62 16.38 -1.83 -6.85
C ILE A 62 14.98 -2.24 -7.31
N GLY A 63 14.84 -3.47 -7.76
CA GLY A 63 13.55 -4.07 -8.08
C GLY A 63 13.30 -5.29 -7.21
N TRP A 64 12.05 -5.45 -6.78
CA TRP A 64 11.57 -6.60 -6.03
C TRP A 64 10.36 -7.23 -6.71
N ASP A 65 10.27 -8.55 -6.66
CA ASP A 65 9.03 -9.28 -6.87
C ASP A 65 8.21 -9.22 -5.59
N VAL A 66 6.91 -8.91 -5.71
CA VAL A 66 5.97 -8.79 -4.60
C VAL A 66 5.12 -10.05 -4.54
N ALA A 67 5.01 -10.65 -3.37
CA ALA A 67 3.99 -11.66 -3.06
C ALA A 67 3.28 -11.29 -1.76
N GLY A 68 1.96 -11.11 -1.80
CA GLY A 68 1.16 -10.64 -0.68
C GLY A 68 0.06 -11.62 -0.28
N THR A 69 -0.02 -11.95 1.02
CA THR A 69 -1.19 -12.63 1.58
C THR A 69 -2.20 -11.59 2.04
N TYR A 70 -3.42 -11.62 1.49
CA TYR A 70 -4.42 -10.60 1.81
C TYR A 70 -4.87 -10.75 3.27
N ASN A 71 -4.84 -9.63 3.99
CA ASN A 71 -5.27 -9.55 5.40
C ASN A 71 -6.18 -8.34 5.66
N GLY A 72 -6.68 -7.69 4.60
CA GLY A 72 -7.55 -6.52 4.69
C GLY A 72 -8.99 -6.87 5.08
N ASP A 73 -9.73 -5.84 5.50
CA ASP A 73 -11.12 -5.91 5.96
C ASP A 73 -12.15 -5.53 4.88
N GLY A 74 -11.69 -5.26 3.65
CA GLY A 74 -12.53 -4.88 2.50
C GLY A 74 -12.83 -3.38 2.40
N ALA A 75 -12.52 -2.57 3.41
CA ALA A 75 -12.54 -1.12 3.33
C ALA A 75 -11.17 -0.54 2.95
N SER A 76 -10.11 -1.30 3.22
CA SER A 76 -8.73 -0.99 2.89
C SER A 76 -8.07 -2.16 2.18
N TYR A 77 -7.12 -1.87 1.29
CA TYR A 77 -6.31 -2.87 0.63
C TYR A 77 -5.10 -3.17 1.52
N SER A 78 -4.93 -4.40 2.00
CA SER A 78 -3.82 -4.74 2.88
C SER A 78 -3.35 -6.17 2.65
N TRP A 79 -2.02 -6.34 2.61
CA TRP A 79 -1.35 -7.63 2.49
C TRP A 79 -0.16 -7.71 3.44
N ASP A 80 0.07 -8.90 3.98
CA ASP A 80 1.38 -9.31 4.48
C ASP A 80 2.26 -9.64 3.27
N ALA A 81 3.13 -8.70 2.89
CA ALA A 81 3.90 -8.75 1.67
C ALA A 81 5.35 -9.19 1.92
N ALA A 82 5.82 -10.12 1.10
CA ALA A 82 7.22 -10.47 0.93
C ALA A 82 7.76 -9.82 -0.35
N LEU A 83 8.90 -9.15 -0.21
CA LEU A 83 9.65 -8.53 -1.30
C LEU A 83 10.93 -9.33 -1.50
N THR A 84 11.08 -9.91 -2.68
CA THR A 84 12.27 -10.68 -3.06
C THR A 84 13.03 -9.93 -4.13
N VAL A 85 14.33 -9.70 -3.93
CA VAL A 85 15.16 -8.94 -4.86
C VAL A 85 15.14 -9.59 -6.23
N ASN A 86 14.72 -8.83 -7.23
CA ASN A 86 14.77 -9.22 -8.61
C ASN A 86 16.11 -8.77 -9.22
N ALA A 87 17.02 -9.72 -9.39
CA ALA A 87 18.36 -9.48 -9.92
C ALA A 87 18.36 -8.96 -11.38
N GLY A 88 17.27 -9.13 -12.13
CA GLY A 88 17.12 -8.58 -13.47
C GLY A 88 16.74 -7.09 -13.50
N LEU A 89 16.29 -6.54 -12.38
CA LEU A 89 15.84 -5.15 -12.23
C LEU A 89 16.72 -4.33 -11.26
N THR A 90 17.72 -4.98 -10.66
CA THR A 90 18.55 -4.40 -9.58
C THR A 90 19.99 -4.26 -10.02
N ASP A 91 20.55 -3.07 -9.84
CA ASP A 91 21.98 -2.77 -10.02
C ASP A 91 22.64 -2.23 -8.72
N CYS A 92 21.86 -1.92 -7.68
CA CYS A 92 22.40 -1.55 -6.37
C CYS A 92 23.03 -2.78 -5.66
N ALA A 93 24.27 -2.62 -5.16
CA ALA A 93 25.00 -3.69 -4.49
C ALA A 93 24.42 -4.15 -3.13
N ASN A 94 23.57 -3.34 -2.50
CA ASN A 94 23.05 -3.57 -1.14
C ASN A 94 21.54 -3.87 -1.11
N ALA A 95 20.98 -4.35 -2.23
CA ALA A 95 19.59 -4.79 -2.25
C ALA A 95 19.42 -6.03 -1.36
N ALA A 96 18.32 -6.08 -0.62
CA ALA A 96 18.00 -7.18 0.27
C ALA A 96 16.51 -7.53 0.20
N ASP A 97 16.22 -8.81 0.42
CA ASP A 97 14.87 -9.30 0.63
C ASP A 97 14.30 -8.69 1.91
N THR A 98 13.00 -8.44 1.92
CA THR A 98 12.33 -7.91 3.10
C THR A 98 10.86 -8.32 3.14
N SER A 99 10.21 -8.07 4.27
CA SER A 99 8.79 -8.35 4.45
C SER A 99 8.15 -7.31 5.34
N GLY A 100 6.88 -7.02 5.11
CA GLY A 100 6.16 -6.00 5.82
C GLY A 100 4.71 -5.87 5.37
N ALA A 101 3.94 -5.11 6.11
CA ALA A 101 2.57 -4.78 5.73
C ALA A 101 2.60 -3.83 4.52
N LEU A 102 2.03 -4.26 3.41
CA LEU A 102 1.70 -3.42 2.27
C LEU A 102 0.24 -2.99 2.42
N ALA A 103 -0.02 -1.70 2.57
CA ALA A 103 -1.37 -1.19 2.75
C ALA A 103 -1.64 0.00 1.84
N ALA A 104 -2.85 0.06 1.29
CA ALA A 104 -3.35 1.17 0.50
C ALA A 104 -4.73 1.61 1.01
N SER A 105 -4.80 2.86 1.45
CA SER A 105 -6.02 3.47 1.98
C SER A 105 -5.93 4.98 1.87
N SER A 106 -7.07 5.67 1.81
CA SER A 106 -7.12 7.14 1.82
C SER A 106 -6.27 7.83 0.74
N GLY A 107 -6.07 7.17 -0.41
CA GLY A 107 -5.25 7.66 -1.53
C GLY A 107 -3.75 7.38 -1.41
N GLU A 108 -3.27 6.78 -0.33
CA GLU A 108 -1.85 6.53 -0.07
C GLU A 108 -1.54 5.03 -0.02
N ALA A 109 -0.39 4.64 -0.57
CA ALA A 109 0.23 3.34 -0.40
C ALA A 109 1.37 3.45 0.61
N THR A 110 1.48 2.43 1.45
CA THR A 110 2.52 2.31 2.47
C THR A 110 3.12 0.91 2.50
N PHE A 111 4.41 0.82 2.82
CA PHE A 111 5.09 -0.45 3.12
C PHE A 111 5.79 -0.35 4.47
N ALA A 112 5.48 -1.29 5.37
CA ALA A 112 5.95 -1.29 6.76
C ALA A 112 5.70 0.06 7.47
N GLY A 113 4.57 0.71 7.15
CA GLY A 113 4.17 2.01 7.71
C GLY A 113 4.83 3.24 7.07
N ASN A 114 5.71 3.06 6.08
CA ASN A 114 6.35 4.18 5.35
C ASN A 114 5.56 4.48 4.08
N TYR A 115 5.38 5.76 3.77
CA TYR A 115 4.77 6.20 2.50
C TYR A 115 5.64 5.79 1.32
N ILE A 116 5.03 5.13 0.33
CA ILE A 116 5.69 4.66 -0.90
C ILE A 116 5.02 5.17 -2.18
N GLY A 117 3.92 5.93 -2.06
CA GLY A 117 3.24 6.46 -3.22
C GLY A 117 1.80 6.85 -2.99
N THR A 118 1.26 7.63 -3.92
CA THR A 118 -0.18 7.68 -4.12
C THR A 118 -0.61 6.45 -4.89
N TYR A 119 -1.73 5.82 -4.53
CA TYR A 119 -2.19 4.61 -5.23
C TYR A 119 -3.39 4.87 -6.13
N THR A 120 -3.47 4.06 -7.18
CA THR A 120 -4.65 3.90 -8.04
C THR A 120 -5.09 2.44 -7.99
N ALA A 121 -6.38 2.20 -7.74
CA ALA A 121 -6.98 0.87 -7.73
C ALA A 121 -7.81 0.61 -8.98
N THR A 122 -7.73 -0.62 -9.47
CA THR A 122 -8.65 -1.19 -10.46
C THR A 122 -9.45 -2.33 -9.82
N ALA A 123 -10.20 -3.09 -10.63
CA ALA A 123 -11.02 -4.20 -10.12
C ALA A 123 -10.19 -5.33 -9.45
N ASN A 124 -8.93 -5.48 -9.87
CA ASN A 124 -8.09 -6.62 -9.55
C ASN A 124 -6.60 -6.26 -9.41
N SER A 125 -6.30 -4.97 -9.23
CA SER A 125 -4.95 -4.51 -8.95
C SER A 125 -4.94 -3.18 -8.20
N ILE A 126 -3.86 -2.94 -7.49
CA ILE A 126 -3.44 -1.59 -7.11
C ILE A 126 -2.08 -1.31 -7.72
N SER A 127 -1.86 -0.04 -8.04
CA SER A 127 -0.55 0.49 -8.45
C SER A 127 -0.26 1.72 -7.62
N TRP A 128 1.01 2.00 -7.35
CA TRP A 128 1.44 3.18 -6.61
C TRP A 128 2.67 3.80 -7.23
N GLU A 129 2.82 5.10 -7.05
CA GLU A 129 4.01 5.84 -7.44
C GLU A 129 4.24 7.06 -6.56
N THR A 130 5.50 7.43 -6.37
CA THR A 130 5.93 8.75 -5.92
C THR A 130 7.31 9.04 -6.45
N SER A 131 7.62 10.31 -6.64
CA SER A 131 8.98 10.78 -6.85
C SER A 131 9.24 11.98 -5.96
N GLY A 132 10.52 12.25 -5.67
CA GLY A 132 10.91 13.34 -4.80
C GLY A 132 12.39 13.64 -4.91
N TYR A 133 12.82 14.62 -4.12
CA TYR A 133 14.21 15.05 -4.07
C TYR A 133 14.64 15.20 -2.61
N VAL A 134 15.78 14.60 -2.26
CA VAL A 134 16.41 14.79 -0.95
C VAL A 134 17.48 15.89 -1.10
N ALA A 135 17.32 17.00 -0.38
CA ALA A 135 18.29 18.09 -0.41
C ALA A 135 19.44 17.88 0.60
N GLY A 136 20.67 18.23 0.22
CA GLY A 136 21.85 18.16 1.09
C GLY A 136 23.11 17.65 0.38
N GLY A 137 24.21 17.52 1.12
CA GLY A 137 25.44 16.91 0.60
C GLY A 137 25.22 15.43 0.32
N GLY A 138 25.14 15.06 -0.96
CA GLY A 138 24.75 13.71 -1.41
C GLY A 138 23.26 13.55 -1.72
N GLY A 139 22.52 14.66 -1.80
CA GLY A 139 21.13 14.67 -2.25
C GLY A 139 20.94 14.22 -3.70
N GLY A 140 19.73 13.75 -4.01
CA GLY A 140 19.37 13.22 -5.33
C GLY A 140 17.87 13.01 -5.48
N SER A 141 17.43 12.85 -6.72
CA SER A 141 16.05 12.46 -7.02
C SER A 141 15.85 10.98 -6.71
N TYR A 142 14.66 10.64 -6.22
CA TYR A 142 14.24 9.25 -6.06
C TYR A 142 12.85 9.05 -6.65
N ALA A 143 12.56 7.82 -7.03
CA ALA A 143 11.23 7.36 -7.38
C ALA A 143 10.95 6.00 -6.75
N TYR A 144 9.74 5.84 -6.23
CA TYR A 144 9.17 4.55 -5.84
C TYR A 144 7.98 4.29 -6.76
N ASP A 145 7.87 3.07 -7.28
CA ASP A 145 6.76 2.66 -8.14
C ASP A 145 6.48 1.17 -7.96
N GLY A 146 5.23 0.76 -8.08
CA GLY A 146 4.92 -0.66 -7.96
C GLY A 146 3.46 -0.99 -8.18
N ASN A 147 3.17 -2.28 -8.14
CA ASN A 147 1.83 -2.82 -8.27
C ASN A 147 1.70 -4.17 -7.54
N ILE A 148 0.47 -4.52 -7.20
CA ILE A 148 0.06 -5.87 -6.80
C ILE A 148 -1.31 -6.18 -7.43
N SER A 149 -1.46 -7.38 -7.97
CA SER A 149 -2.66 -7.86 -8.66
C SER A 149 -3.13 -9.20 -8.08
N TRP A 150 -4.44 -9.45 -8.08
CA TRP A 150 -5.09 -10.63 -7.50
C TRP A 150 -6.22 -11.19 -8.37
#